data_AF-A0A0M8Z4G6-F1
#
_entry.id   AF-A0A0M8Z4G6-F1
#
_cell.length_a   1.000
_cell.length_b   1.000
_cell.length_c   1.000
_cell.angle_alpha   90.00
_cell.angle_beta   90.00
_cell.angle_gamma   90.00
#
_symmetry.space_group_name_H-M   'P 1'
#
loop_
_entity.id
_entity.type
_entity.pdbx_description
1 polymer ?
#
loop_
_entity_poly.entity_id
_entity_poly.type
_entity_poly.pdbx_seq_one_letter_code
_entity_poly.pdbx_strand_id
1 'polypeptide(L)'
;WFTTISPLDLPVPAADRPAEGLKEIKELLRARPRQGIGHGLLAHGPSGAAPGIDPVTTAQISFNYLGQFDGTFAGGFADSLGMAGYDTSPVNRRPYLIDVVGHVRDGRLRMQWTYSPSAHRE
;
A
#
# COMPACT_ATOMS: atom_id res chain seq x y z
N TRP A 1 6.70 14.02 -3.86
CA TRP A 1 6.26 12.67 -3.43
C TRP A 1 6.04 12.73 -1.92
N PHE A 2 4.82 12.48 -1.44
CA PHE A 2 4.45 12.63 -0.02
C PHE A 2 3.95 11.33 0.65
N THR A 3 3.97 10.21 -0.07
CA THR A 3 3.56 8.89 0.45
C THR A 3 4.31 8.53 1.73
N THR A 4 3.55 8.18 2.76
CA THR A 4 4.07 7.60 3.99
C THR A 4 4.01 6.08 3.90
N ILE A 5 5.12 5.40 4.16
CA ILE A 5 5.19 3.94 4.24
C ILE A 5 5.58 3.58 5.68
N SER A 6 4.83 2.66 6.27
CA SER A 6 5.14 2.15 7.60
C SER A 6 4.58 0.74 7.75
N PRO A 7 5.30 -0.17 8.43
CA PRO A 7 4.85 -1.54 8.64
C PRO A 7 3.59 -1.58 9.50
N LEU A 8 2.80 -2.63 9.31
CA LEU A 8 1.59 -2.92 10.06
C LEU A 8 1.47 -4.43 10.24
N ASP A 9 1.45 -4.88 11.49
CA ASP A 9 1.10 -6.26 11.83
C ASP A 9 -0.43 -6.39 11.78
N LEU A 10 -0.95 -6.95 10.70
CA LEU A 10 -2.39 -7.09 10.50
C LEU A 10 -2.86 -8.46 11.04
N PRO A 11 -3.69 -8.51 12.09
CA PRO A 11 -4.26 -9.76 12.57
C PRO A 11 -5.19 -10.35 11.50
N VAL A 12 -5.20 -11.67 11.37
CA VAL A 12 -6.15 -12.41 10.51
C VAL A 12 -7.34 -12.83 11.36
N PRO A 13 -8.50 -12.16 11.25
CA PRO A 13 -9.64 -12.48 12.10
C PRO A 13 -10.23 -13.85 11.75
N ALA A 14 -10.86 -14.48 12.73
CA ALA A 14 -11.61 -15.71 12.48
C ALA A 14 -12.77 -15.44 11.49
N ALA A 15 -12.90 -16.30 10.48
CA ALA A 15 -13.85 -16.11 9.38
C ALA A 15 -15.33 -16.08 9.83
N ASP A 16 -15.63 -16.67 10.99
CA ASP A 16 -16.96 -16.72 11.60
C ASP A 16 -17.33 -15.45 12.38
N ARG A 17 -16.37 -14.51 12.58
CA ARG A 17 -16.59 -13.27 13.35
C ARG A 17 -16.11 -12.01 12.59
N PRO A 18 -16.65 -11.73 11.39
CA PRO A 18 -16.18 -10.64 10.54
C PRO A 18 -16.35 -9.24 11.17
N ALA A 19 -17.41 -9.02 11.96
CA ALA A 19 -17.66 -7.74 12.62
C ALA A 19 -16.61 -7.42 13.71
N GLU A 20 -16.17 -8.45 14.44
CA GLU A 20 -15.12 -8.31 15.45
C GLU A 20 -13.77 -8.03 14.80
N GLY A 21 -13.44 -8.76 13.72
CA GLY A 21 -12.25 -8.50 12.92
C GLY A 21 -12.20 -7.08 12.36
N LEU A 22 -13.32 -6.58 11.82
CA LEU A 22 -13.40 -5.20 11.35
C LEU A 22 -13.17 -4.19 12.49
N LYS A 23 -13.75 -4.43 13.66
CA LYS A 23 -13.55 -3.57 14.84
C LYS A 23 -12.09 -3.58 15.28
N GLU A 24 -11.47 -4.74 15.37
CA GLU A 24 -10.07 -4.92 15.76
C GLU A 24 -9.13 -4.15 14.82
N ILE A 25 -9.26 -4.36 13.50
CA ILE A 25 -8.44 -3.68 12.49
C ILE A 25 -8.66 -2.16 12.56
N LYS A 26 -9.91 -1.70 12.73
CA LYS A 26 -10.22 -0.27 12.85
C LYS A 26 -9.55 0.35 14.07
N GLU A 27 -9.61 -0.29 15.24
CA GLU A 27 -8.96 0.24 16.45
C GLU A 27 -7.43 0.17 16.35
N LEU A 28 -6.86 -0.88 15.74
CA LEU A 28 -5.43 -0.98 15.44
C LEU A 28 -4.95 0.21 14.60
N LEU A 29 -5.66 0.54 13.52
CA LEU A 29 -5.32 1.67 12.66
C LEU A 29 -5.47 3.03 13.37
N ARG A 30 -6.49 3.18 14.22
CA ARG A 30 -6.72 4.42 15.00
C ARG A 30 -5.67 4.67 16.07
N ALA A 31 -5.14 3.61 16.67
CA ALA A 31 -4.09 3.71 17.68
C ALA A 31 -2.77 4.25 17.11
N ARG A 32 -2.60 4.28 15.78
CA ARG A 32 -1.35 4.72 15.16
C ARG A 32 -1.17 6.25 15.23
N PRO A 33 -0.08 6.75 15.84
CA PRO A 33 0.20 8.17 15.89
C PRO A 33 0.35 8.74 14.49
N ARG A 34 -0.44 9.78 14.16
CA ARG A 34 -0.35 10.54 12.91
C ARG A 34 -0.24 9.63 11.67
N GLN A 35 -1.01 8.55 11.62
CA GLN A 35 -1.06 7.61 10.49
C GLN A 35 0.28 6.97 10.11
N GLY A 36 1.25 6.91 11.05
CA GLY A 36 2.53 6.24 10.83
C GLY A 36 3.62 7.11 10.19
N ILE A 37 3.39 8.42 9.96
CA ILE A 37 4.39 9.33 9.35
C ILE A 37 5.74 9.34 10.06
N GLY A 38 5.74 9.12 11.39
CA GLY A 38 6.95 9.10 12.20
C GLY A 38 7.90 7.95 11.85
N HIS A 39 7.40 6.84 11.29
CA HIS A 39 8.23 5.66 11.01
C HIS A 39 9.35 5.98 10.01
N GLY A 40 9.02 6.57 8.86
CA GLY A 40 10.02 6.92 7.85
C GLY A 40 11.05 7.93 8.36
N LEU A 41 10.61 8.88 9.21
CA LEU A 41 11.51 9.86 9.84
C LEU A 41 12.49 9.20 10.82
N LEU A 42 12.03 8.20 11.58
CA LEU A 42 12.89 7.45 12.51
C LEU A 42 13.79 6.45 11.79
N ALA A 43 13.34 5.83 10.69
CA ALA A 43 14.10 4.87 9.91
C ALA A 43 15.20 5.53 9.05
N HIS A 44 14.92 6.71 8.49
CA HIS A 44 15.77 7.36 7.49
C HIS A 44 16.15 8.80 7.88
N GLY A 45 16.14 9.12 9.17
CA GLY A 45 16.53 10.43 9.67
C GLY A 45 17.99 10.79 9.32
N PRO A 46 18.39 12.06 9.43
CA PRO A 46 19.73 12.53 9.08
C PRO A 46 20.84 11.89 9.92
N SER A 47 20.52 11.39 11.10
CA SER A 47 21.44 10.64 11.98
C SER A 47 21.43 9.13 11.74
N GLY A 48 20.75 8.67 10.69
CA GLY A 48 20.47 7.26 10.44
C GLY A 48 19.22 6.75 11.16
N ALA A 49 19.05 5.43 11.18
CA ALA A 49 17.93 4.78 11.85
C ALA A 49 18.02 4.98 13.37
N ALA A 50 16.89 5.35 13.99
CA ALA A 50 16.77 5.47 15.43
C ALA A 50 16.95 4.10 16.12
N PRO A 51 17.45 4.06 17.37
CA PRO A 51 17.61 2.81 18.10
C PRO A 51 16.33 1.96 18.13
N GLY A 52 16.45 0.68 17.75
CA GLY A 52 15.33 -0.26 17.73
C GLY A 52 14.42 -0.16 16.50
N ILE A 53 14.72 0.71 15.53
CA ILE A 53 14.02 0.78 14.25
C ILE A 53 14.87 0.11 13.18
N ASP A 54 14.30 -0.87 12.49
CA ASP A 54 14.89 -1.43 11.27
C ASP A 54 14.49 -0.57 10.07
N PRO A 55 15.46 0.05 9.36
CA PRO A 55 15.16 0.81 8.15
C PRO A 55 14.74 -0.09 6.98
N VAL A 56 14.99 -1.39 7.05
CA VAL A 56 14.54 -2.38 6.07
C VAL A 56 13.25 -3.01 6.57
N THR A 57 12.16 -2.80 5.84
CA THR A 57 10.91 -3.47 6.16
C THR A 57 11.00 -4.96 5.81
N THR A 58 10.58 -5.82 6.74
CA THR A 58 10.41 -7.26 6.51
C THR A 58 9.04 -7.59 5.92
N ALA A 59 8.18 -6.59 5.71
CA ALA A 59 6.85 -6.77 5.15
C ALA A 59 6.95 -7.35 3.74
N GLN A 60 6.27 -8.48 3.52
CA GLN A 60 6.23 -9.14 2.22
C GLN A 60 5.15 -8.59 1.30
N ILE A 61 4.16 -7.90 1.88
CA ILE A 61 2.98 -7.37 1.18
C ILE A 61 2.95 -5.85 1.35
N SER A 62 2.79 -5.12 0.25
CA SER A 62 2.41 -3.71 0.27
C SER A 62 0.93 -3.54 -0.05
N PHE A 63 0.32 -2.54 0.59
CA PHE A 63 -1.06 -2.14 0.34
C PHE A 63 -1.13 -0.63 0.17
N ASN A 64 -1.81 -0.16 -0.88
CA ASN A 64 -2.05 1.26 -1.11
C ASN A 64 -3.45 1.48 -1.66
N TYR A 65 -4.20 2.42 -1.07
CA TYR A 65 -5.50 2.85 -1.59
C TYR A 65 -5.38 4.29 -2.09
N LEU A 66 -5.53 4.47 -3.40
CA LEU A 66 -5.34 5.76 -4.07
C LEU A 66 -6.54 6.70 -3.95
N GLY A 67 -7.67 6.21 -3.41
CA GLY A 67 -8.90 6.98 -3.32
C GLY A 67 -9.84 6.79 -4.51
N GLN A 68 -10.72 7.77 -4.71
CA GLN A 68 -11.73 7.79 -5.76
C GLN A 68 -11.37 8.84 -6.81
N PHE A 69 -11.32 8.43 -8.07
CA PHE A 69 -10.97 9.28 -9.21
C PHE A 69 -12.19 9.83 -9.97
N ASP A 70 -13.40 9.48 -9.52
CA ASP A 70 -14.65 9.98 -10.12
C ASP A 70 -14.72 11.50 -9.98
N GLY A 71 -14.93 12.18 -11.11
CA GLY A 71 -15.02 13.64 -11.16
C GLY A 71 -13.69 14.39 -11.07
N THR A 72 -12.55 13.71 -10.88
CA THR A 72 -11.22 14.35 -10.83
C THR A 72 -10.64 14.59 -12.23
N PHE A 73 -11.07 13.81 -13.23
CA PHE A 73 -10.68 13.96 -14.63
C PHE A 73 -11.87 14.39 -15.49
N ALA A 74 -12.40 15.58 -15.23
CA ALA A 74 -13.36 16.20 -16.14
C ALA A 74 -12.62 16.73 -17.39
N GLY A 75 -12.45 15.87 -18.40
CA GLY A 75 -11.85 16.23 -19.69
C GLY A 75 -11.26 15.03 -20.44
N GLY A 76 -11.26 15.10 -21.77
CA GLY A 76 -10.88 14.01 -22.71
C GLY A 76 -9.42 13.52 -22.65
N PHE A 77 -8.65 13.90 -21.63
CA PHE A 77 -7.32 13.36 -21.34
C PHE A 77 -7.35 12.06 -20.52
N ALA A 78 -8.50 11.66 -19.97
CA ALA A 78 -8.61 10.45 -19.16
C ALA A 78 -8.39 9.14 -19.95
N ASP A 79 -8.59 9.18 -21.27
CA ASP A 79 -8.48 8.02 -22.17
C ASP A 79 -7.03 7.77 -22.65
N SER A 80 -6.14 8.75 -22.53
CA SER A 80 -4.73 8.59 -22.94
C SER A 80 -3.84 7.92 -21.88
N LEU A 81 -4.34 7.72 -20.65
CA LEU A 81 -3.59 7.09 -19.56
C LEU A 81 -3.30 5.59 -19.79
N GLY A 82 -4.00 4.94 -20.71
CA GLY A 82 -3.71 3.55 -21.11
C GLY A 82 -2.46 3.40 -21.98
N MET A 83 -1.82 4.51 -22.38
CA MET A 83 -0.63 4.53 -23.23
C MET A 83 0.68 4.76 -22.47
N ALA A 84 0.63 4.93 -21.15
CA ALA A 84 1.86 4.96 -20.36
C ALA A 84 2.53 3.58 -20.49
N GLY A 85 3.78 3.56 -20.96
CA GLY A 85 4.60 2.35 -20.95
C GLY A 85 4.90 1.92 -19.51
N TYR A 86 5.94 1.10 -19.33
CA TYR A 86 6.31 0.70 -17.99
C TYR A 86 6.86 1.88 -17.18
N ASP A 87 6.23 2.18 -16.06
CA ASP A 87 6.71 3.19 -15.09
C ASP A 87 8.02 2.75 -14.39
N THR A 88 8.41 1.50 -14.56
CA THR A 88 9.61 0.90 -13.94
C THR A 88 10.42 0.09 -14.95
N SER A 89 11.74 0.05 -14.75
CA SER A 89 12.63 -0.82 -15.52
C SER A 89 12.25 -2.31 -15.37
N PRO A 90 12.28 -3.13 -16.45
CA PRO A 90 12.02 -4.57 -16.37
C PRO A 90 13.00 -5.34 -15.48
N VAL A 91 14.19 -4.80 -15.25
CA VAL A 91 15.22 -5.42 -14.38
C VAL A 91 15.17 -4.89 -12.94
N ASN A 92 14.18 -4.06 -12.62
CA ASN A 92 14.06 -3.48 -11.29
C ASN A 92 13.74 -4.57 -10.25
N ARG A 93 14.40 -4.52 -9.09
CA ARG A 93 14.11 -5.44 -7.99
C ARG A 93 12.86 -4.95 -7.26
N ARG A 94 11.87 -5.82 -7.10
CA ARG A 94 10.65 -5.49 -6.37
C ARG A 94 10.94 -5.49 -4.85
N PRO A 95 10.52 -4.44 -4.12
CA PRO A 95 10.71 -4.38 -2.67
C PRO A 95 9.75 -5.30 -1.90
N TYR A 96 8.60 -5.65 -2.50
CA TYR A 96 7.57 -6.50 -1.90
C TYR A 96 7.28 -7.72 -2.79
N LEU A 97 6.93 -8.85 -2.18
CA LEU A 97 6.54 -10.07 -2.90
C LEU A 97 5.19 -9.87 -3.60
N ILE A 98 4.24 -9.25 -2.90
CA ILE A 98 2.90 -8.92 -3.40
C ILE A 98 2.68 -7.42 -3.17
N ASP A 99 2.21 -6.73 -4.20
CA ASP A 99 1.80 -5.33 -4.11
C ASP A 99 0.33 -5.21 -4.49
N VAL A 100 -0.47 -4.65 -3.58
CA VAL A 100 -1.92 -4.51 -3.72
C VAL A 100 -2.28 -3.04 -3.79
N VAL A 101 -2.79 -2.61 -4.95
CA VAL A 101 -3.20 -1.22 -5.18
C VAL A 101 -4.70 -1.16 -5.46
N GLY A 102 -5.42 -0.38 -4.66
CA GLY A 102 -6.85 -0.18 -4.77
C GLY A 102 -7.22 1.25 -5.19
N HIS A 103 -8.27 1.39 -5.99
CA HIS A 103 -8.89 2.68 -6.29
C HIS A 103 -10.35 2.53 -6.72
N VAL A 104 -11.13 3.62 -6.65
CA VAL A 104 -12.49 3.67 -7.21
C VAL A 104 -12.49 4.50 -8.49
N ARG A 105 -13.04 3.93 -9.57
CA ARG A 105 -13.28 4.60 -10.85
C ARG A 105 -14.58 4.10 -11.48
N ASP A 106 -15.37 5.03 -12.00
CA ASP A 106 -16.71 4.83 -12.54
C ASP A 106 -17.64 4.15 -11.52
N GLY A 107 -17.57 4.59 -10.25
CA GLY A 107 -18.33 4.01 -9.15
C GLY A 107 -17.94 2.57 -8.77
N ARG A 108 -16.82 2.05 -9.29
CA ARG A 108 -16.37 0.67 -9.07
C ARG A 108 -15.02 0.61 -8.39
N LEU A 109 -14.93 -0.17 -7.32
CA LEU A 109 -13.66 -0.54 -6.70
C LEU A 109 -12.88 -1.47 -7.64
N ARG A 110 -11.62 -1.13 -7.89
CA ARG A 110 -10.66 -1.94 -8.62
C ARG A 110 -9.48 -2.23 -7.72
N MET A 111 -9.06 -3.49 -7.70
CA MET A 111 -7.90 -3.97 -6.94
C MET A 111 -6.91 -4.60 -7.92
N GLN A 112 -5.70 -4.07 -7.99
CA GLN A 112 -4.60 -4.64 -8.76
C GLN A 112 -3.67 -5.39 -7.82
N TRP A 113 -3.35 -6.62 -8.19
CA TRP A 113 -2.39 -7.47 -7.50
C TRP A 113 -1.18 -7.65 -8.40
N THR A 114 -0.03 -7.19 -7.95
CA THR A 114 1.23 -7.36 -8.66
C THR A 114 2.08 -8.36 -7.88
N TYR A 115 2.55 -9.40 -8.55
CA TYR A 115 3.40 -10.44 -7.96
C TYR A 115 4.41 -10.97 -8.99
N SER A 116 5.41 -11.74 -8.54
CA SER A 116 6.33 -12.43 -9.45
C SER A 116 5.82 -13.85 -9.75
N PRO A 117 5.64 -14.23 -11.03
CA PRO A 117 5.24 -15.59 -11.40
C PRO A 117 6.33 -16.63 -11.11
N SER A 118 7.59 -16.20 -10.92
CA SER A 118 8.66 -17.10 -10.47
C SER A 118 8.52 -17.50 -8.99
N ALA A 119 7.75 -16.77 -8.20
CA ALA A 119 7.56 -17.00 -6.77
C ALA A 119 6.14 -17.46 -6.41
N HIS A 120 5.14 -17.21 -7.26
CA HIS A 120 3.73 -17.52 -6.98
C HIS A 120 3.03 -18.07 -8.24
N ARG A 121 1.99 -18.88 -8.03
CA ARG A 121 1.07 -19.36 -9.07
C ARG A 121 -0.28 -18.66 -8.91
N GLU A 122 -0.97 -18.49 -10.01
CA GLU A 122 -2.38 -18.05 -10.05
C GLU A 122 -3.32 -19.15 -9.54
#